data_AF-A0A923R0M3-F1
#
_entry.id   AF-A0A923R0M3-F1
#
_cell.length_a   1.000
_cell.length_b   1.000
_cell.length_c   1.000
_cell.angle_alpha   90.00
_cell.angle_beta   90.00
_cell.angle_gamma   90.00
#
_symmetry.space_group_name_H-M   'P 1'
#
loop_
_entity.id
_entity.type
_entity.pdbx_description
1 polymer ?
#
loop_
_entity_poly.entity_id
_entity_poly.type
_entity_poly.pdbx_seq_one_letter_code
_entity_poly.pdbx_strand_id
1 'polypeptide(L)'
;MPNSSTPLAVASNTDESTLARCADGSWPIVMRQVSAIDVFLPLLYSRSTDKGISWSTPAVLPGLGSAVKSIDPKLMLLPNGTMVLIYGRPDQRLAFSPDGSGYNWSTSIVTYTDANETCPTSANSAIVALEHNRLLQFGDYHGMTTPDPNGQGI
;
A
#
# COMPACT_ATOMS: atom_id res chain seq x y z
N MET A 1 9.42 -15.58 -21.49
CA MET A 1 9.31 -16.56 -20.39
C MET A 1 8.75 -15.82 -19.19
N PRO A 2 7.52 -16.06 -18.72
CA PRO A 2 7.09 -15.47 -17.45
C PRO A 2 7.79 -16.22 -16.32
N ASN A 3 8.36 -15.44 -15.42
CA ASN A 3 9.02 -15.86 -14.19
C ASN A 3 8.06 -16.63 -13.28
N SER A 4 8.57 -17.67 -12.65
CA SER A 4 7.84 -18.53 -11.72
C SER A 4 7.39 -17.74 -10.48
N SER A 5 6.13 -17.30 -10.47
CA SER A 5 5.46 -16.88 -9.25
C SER A 5 4.89 -18.11 -8.57
N THR A 6 5.67 -18.75 -7.70
CA THR A 6 5.09 -19.69 -6.72
C THR A 6 3.98 -18.91 -5.99
N PRO A 7 2.71 -19.35 -6.03
CA PRO A 7 1.66 -18.67 -5.29
C PRO A 7 2.08 -18.67 -3.82
N LEU A 8 2.25 -17.49 -3.22
CA LEU A 8 2.36 -17.42 -1.77
C LEU A 8 1.07 -18.00 -1.20
N ALA A 9 1.16 -18.77 -0.11
CA ALA A 9 -0.01 -19.15 0.64
C ALA A 9 -0.78 -17.86 0.98
N VAL A 10 -1.93 -17.67 0.33
CA VAL A 10 -2.80 -16.52 0.57
C VAL A 10 -3.15 -16.58 2.06
N ALA A 11 -2.79 -15.55 2.84
CA ALA A 11 -3.20 -15.48 4.23
C ALA A 11 -4.71 -15.72 4.31
N SER A 12 -5.15 -16.55 5.26
CA SER A 12 -6.56 -16.93 5.43
C SER A 12 -7.47 -15.76 5.84
N ASN A 13 -6.91 -14.56 6.00
CA ASN A 13 -7.59 -13.35 6.42
C ASN A 13 -6.90 -12.08 5.86
N THR A 14 -7.73 -11.18 5.35
CA THR A 14 -7.39 -9.81 4.97
C THR A 14 -8.39 -8.88 5.66
N ASP A 15 -7.94 -7.74 6.19
CA ASP A 15 -8.71 -6.83 7.04
C ASP A 15 -8.83 -5.42 6.46
N GLU A 16 -7.74 -4.80 5.98
CA GLU A 16 -7.81 -3.52 5.25
C GLU A 16 -7.51 -3.68 3.76
N SER A 17 -8.27 -2.95 2.93
CA SER A 17 -8.09 -2.98 1.48
C SER A 17 -8.48 -1.67 0.81
N THR A 18 -7.97 -1.48 -0.39
CA THR A 18 -8.28 -0.34 -1.25
C THR A 18 -8.35 -0.80 -2.69
N LEU A 19 -9.24 -0.22 -3.49
CA LEU A 19 -9.31 -0.46 -4.93
C LEU A 19 -9.37 0.85 -5.69
N ALA A 20 -8.99 0.80 -6.96
CA ALA A 20 -9.13 1.91 -7.90
C ALA A 20 -9.57 1.35 -9.25
N ARG A 21 -10.28 2.16 -10.06
CA ARG A 21 -10.62 1.79 -11.43
C ARG A 21 -9.55 2.31 -12.38
N CYS A 22 -8.95 1.42 -13.16
CA CYS A 22 -8.04 1.77 -14.25
C CYS A 22 -8.81 2.36 -15.46
N ALA A 23 -8.11 3.06 -16.35
CA ALA A 23 -8.69 3.62 -17.57
C ALA A 23 -9.24 2.55 -18.54
N ASP A 24 -8.67 1.34 -18.49
CA ASP A 24 -9.13 0.16 -19.26
C ASP A 24 -10.42 -0.48 -18.68
N GLY A 25 -10.94 0.06 -17.58
CA GLY A 25 -12.15 -0.44 -16.90
C GLY A 25 -11.90 -1.55 -15.88
N SER A 26 -10.69 -2.10 -15.80
CA SER A 26 -10.32 -3.11 -14.79
C SER A 26 -10.02 -2.49 -13.43
N TRP A 27 -10.24 -3.27 -12.36
CA TRP A 27 -10.17 -2.80 -10.97
C TRP A 27 -9.09 -3.58 -10.23
N PRO A 28 -7.88 -3.01 -10.03
CA PRO A 28 -6.95 -3.51 -9.02
C PRO A 28 -7.49 -3.30 -7.60
N ILE A 29 -7.30 -4.29 -6.75
CA ILE A 29 -7.44 -4.20 -5.30
C ILE A 29 -6.10 -4.54 -4.65
N VAL A 30 -5.74 -3.77 -3.62
CA VAL A 30 -4.58 -4.00 -2.77
C VAL A 30 -5.09 -4.29 -1.35
N MET A 31 -4.58 -5.35 -0.74
CA MET A 31 -5.10 -5.89 0.52
C MET A 31 -3.96 -6.12 1.52
N ARG A 32 -4.19 -5.73 2.78
CA ARG A 32 -3.35 -6.16 3.89
C ARG A 32 -3.60 -7.65 4.17
N GLN A 33 -2.52 -8.34 4.50
CA GLN A 33 -2.59 -9.67 5.10
C GLN A 33 -2.43 -9.57 6.61
N VAL A 34 -3.30 -10.26 7.35
CA VAL A 34 -3.12 -10.42 8.79
C VAL A 34 -2.26 -11.66 9.03
N SER A 35 -1.28 -11.55 9.92
CA SER A 35 -0.54 -12.73 10.38
C SER A 35 -0.91 -13.05 11.82
N ALA A 36 -0.95 -14.34 12.15
CA ALA A 36 -1.27 -14.80 13.51
C ALA A 36 -0.19 -14.43 14.56
N ILE A 37 0.99 -13.99 14.12
CA ILE A 37 2.16 -13.71 14.96
C ILE A 37 2.67 -12.26 14.83
N ASP A 38 1.80 -11.35 14.40
CA ASP A 38 2.07 -9.90 14.26
C ASP A 38 3.32 -9.55 13.43
N VAL A 39 3.63 -10.37 12.42
CA VAL A 39 4.61 -10.04 11.38
C VAL A 39 3.95 -9.28 10.25
N PHE A 40 4.58 -8.20 9.80
CA PHE A 40 4.15 -7.47 8.60
C PHE A 40 4.44 -8.33 7.37
N LEU A 41 3.36 -8.83 6.78
CA LEU A 41 3.36 -9.57 5.52
C LEU A 41 3.30 -8.61 4.33
N PRO A 42 3.73 -9.06 3.13
CA PRO A 42 3.56 -8.29 1.92
C PRO A 42 2.10 -7.91 1.69
N LEU A 43 1.83 -6.76 1.08
CA LEU A 43 0.51 -6.48 0.56
C LEU A 43 0.19 -7.46 -0.58
N LEU A 44 -1.06 -7.90 -0.63
CA LEU A 44 -1.59 -8.68 -1.73
C LEU A 44 -2.25 -7.78 -2.77
N TYR A 45 -2.32 -8.32 -3.97
CA TYR A 45 -2.91 -7.73 -5.15
C TYR A 45 -3.86 -8.73 -5.80
N SER A 46 -5.01 -8.24 -6.23
CA SER A 46 -5.90 -8.95 -7.15
C SER A 46 -6.51 -7.97 -8.14
N ARG A 47 -7.05 -8.48 -9.25
CA ARG A 47 -7.72 -7.66 -10.26
C ARG A 47 -9.04 -8.28 -10.68
N SER A 48 -10.04 -7.42 -10.82
CA SER A 48 -11.28 -7.72 -11.52
C SER A 48 -11.28 -7.07 -12.91
N THR A 49 -11.78 -7.77 -13.91
CA THR A 49 -12.06 -7.24 -15.25
C THR A 49 -13.57 -7.13 -15.53
N ASP A 50 -14.39 -7.48 -14.54
CA ASP A 50 -15.85 -7.59 -14.63
C ASP A 50 -16.56 -6.77 -13.53
N LYS A 51 -15.96 -5.63 -13.16
CA LYS A 51 -16.53 -4.65 -12.20
C LYS A 51 -16.77 -5.23 -10.81
N GLY A 52 -15.87 -6.09 -10.36
CA GLY A 52 -15.83 -6.67 -9.03
C GLY A 52 -16.64 -7.95 -8.85
N ILE A 53 -17.20 -8.53 -9.92
CA ILE A 53 -17.95 -9.79 -9.85
C ILE A 53 -17.00 -10.95 -9.57
N SER A 54 -15.88 -11.01 -10.27
CA SER A 54 -14.82 -11.98 -10.04
C SER A 54 -13.45 -11.31 -9.99
N TRP A 55 -12.52 -12.01 -9.34
CA TRP A 55 -11.19 -11.51 -9.02
C TRP A 55 -10.15 -12.58 -9.34
N SER A 56 -9.00 -12.16 -9.85
CA SER A 56 -7.86 -13.06 -10.03
C SER A 56 -7.38 -13.64 -8.70
N THR A 57 -6.70 -14.78 -8.73
CA THR A 57 -6.02 -15.31 -7.54
C THR A 57 -5.09 -14.24 -6.93
N PRO A 58 -5.17 -13.97 -5.61
CA PRO A 58 -4.30 -13.00 -4.96
C PRO A 58 -2.81 -13.36 -5.10
N ALA A 59 -1.98 -12.35 -5.33
CA ALA A 59 -0.52 -12.46 -5.45
C ALA A 59 0.16 -11.24 -4.83
N VAL A 60 1.50 -11.24 -4.73
CA VAL A 60 2.24 -10.02 -4.37
C VAL A 60 2.05 -8.92 -5.41
N LEU A 61 2.21 -7.65 -5.01
CA LEU A 61 2.07 -6.54 -5.97
C LEU A 61 3.02 -6.69 -7.16
N PRO A 62 2.48 -6.74 -8.39
CA PRO A 62 3.32 -6.71 -9.59
C PRO A 62 4.14 -5.42 -9.63
N GLY A 63 5.39 -5.49 -10.08
CA GLY A 63 6.29 -4.34 -10.21
C GLY A 63 6.95 -3.86 -8.91
N LEU A 64 6.34 -4.06 -7.74
CA LEU A 64 6.91 -3.66 -6.45
C LEU A 64 7.39 -4.82 -5.55
N GLY A 65 6.84 -6.02 -5.74
CA GLY A 65 7.29 -7.24 -5.06
C GLY A 65 6.94 -7.33 -3.56
N SER A 66 7.61 -8.24 -2.85
CA SER A 66 7.26 -8.63 -1.47
C SER A 66 7.72 -7.66 -0.38
N ALA A 67 8.51 -6.63 -0.73
CA ALA A 67 8.97 -5.62 0.23
C ALA A 67 7.88 -4.60 0.58
N VAL A 68 6.80 -4.54 -0.21
CA VAL A 68 5.67 -3.64 0.04
C VAL A 68 4.81 -4.20 1.16
N LYS A 69 4.77 -3.49 2.29
CA LYS A 69 4.00 -3.86 3.48
C LYS A 69 3.26 -2.63 3.98
N SER A 70 2.08 -2.80 4.55
CA SER A 70 1.32 -1.73 5.17
C SER A 70 0.25 -2.29 6.08
N ILE A 71 -0.34 -1.41 6.89
CA ILE A 71 -1.60 -1.68 7.58
C ILE A 71 -2.74 -1.22 6.66
N ASP A 72 -2.73 0.03 6.24
CA ASP A 72 -3.88 0.64 5.59
C ASP A 72 -3.50 1.26 4.23
N PRO A 73 -3.37 0.43 3.18
CA PRO A 73 -2.99 0.93 1.86
C PRO A 73 -4.06 1.85 1.27
N LYS A 74 -3.64 2.83 0.47
CA LYS A 74 -4.55 3.68 -0.34
C LYS A 74 -4.15 3.68 -1.80
N LEU A 75 -5.12 3.40 -2.67
CA LEU A 75 -4.94 3.34 -4.12
C LEU A 75 -5.87 4.35 -4.79
N MET A 76 -5.34 5.19 -5.66
CA MET A 76 -6.11 6.20 -6.39
C MET A 76 -5.58 6.39 -7.81
N LEU A 77 -6.46 6.41 -8.81
CA LEU A 77 -6.13 6.89 -10.15
C LEU A 77 -6.32 8.41 -10.18
N LEU A 78 -5.24 9.16 -10.41
CA LEU A 78 -5.30 10.60 -10.59
C LEU A 78 -5.92 10.97 -11.94
N PRO A 79 -6.48 12.19 -12.10
CA PRO A 79 -7.10 12.61 -13.36
C PRO A 79 -6.14 12.68 -14.55
N ASN A 80 -4.83 12.77 -14.32
CA ASN A 80 -3.82 12.67 -15.38
C ASN A 80 -3.54 11.23 -15.87
N GLY A 81 -4.20 10.22 -15.28
CA GLY A 81 -3.99 8.81 -15.62
C GLY A 81 -2.88 8.12 -14.83
N THR A 82 -2.18 8.78 -13.90
CA THR A 82 -1.22 8.12 -13.01
C THR A 82 -1.93 7.47 -11.84
N MET A 83 -1.64 6.20 -11.56
CA MET A 83 -2.12 5.53 -10.36
C MET A 83 -1.13 5.74 -9.21
N VAL A 84 -1.64 5.98 -8.01
CA VAL A 84 -0.85 6.25 -6.81
C VAL A 84 -1.20 5.22 -5.74
N LEU A 85 -0.17 4.66 -5.11
CA LEU A 85 -0.29 3.80 -3.94
C LEU A 85 0.41 4.44 -2.74
N ILE A 86 -0.33 4.70 -1.67
CA ILE A 86 0.24 4.89 -0.33
C ILE A 86 0.32 3.54 0.37
N TYR A 87 1.46 3.28 0.99
CA TYR A 87 1.70 2.10 1.82
C TYR A 87 2.84 2.37 2.80
N GLY A 88 3.16 1.39 3.64
CA GLY A 88 4.36 1.39 4.47
C GLY A 88 4.06 1.32 5.98
N ARG A 89 4.88 0.54 6.69
CA ARG A 89 5.12 0.59 8.14
C ARG A 89 6.52 -0.02 8.34
N PRO A 90 7.48 0.66 8.99
CA PRO A 90 7.32 1.83 9.86
C PRO A 90 7.24 3.20 9.17
N ASP A 91 7.59 3.33 7.88
CA ASP A 91 7.53 4.61 7.14
C ASP A 91 6.22 4.79 6.37
N GLN A 92 5.87 6.03 5.98
CA GLN A 92 4.91 6.28 4.90
C GLN A 92 5.63 6.36 3.55
N ARG A 93 5.07 5.69 2.54
CA ARG A 93 5.64 5.61 1.19
C ARG A 93 4.59 5.86 0.13
N LEU A 94 5.03 6.47 -0.96
CA LEU A 94 4.28 6.64 -2.21
C LEU A 94 4.96 5.89 -3.35
N ALA A 95 4.18 5.14 -4.13
CA ALA A 95 4.60 4.65 -5.44
C ALA A 95 3.63 5.15 -6.51
N PHE A 96 4.15 5.39 -7.71
CA PHE A 96 3.39 5.88 -8.85
C PHE A 96 3.43 4.85 -9.98
N SER A 97 2.28 4.56 -10.57
CA SER A 97 2.16 3.81 -11.82
C SER A 97 1.81 4.82 -12.93
N PRO A 98 2.80 5.29 -13.71
CA PRO A 98 2.60 6.39 -14.67
C PRO A 98 1.59 6.05 -15.78
N ASP A 99 1.46 4.76 -16.10
CA ASP A 99 0.51 4.24 -17.08
C ASP A 99 -0.90 4.01 -16.51
N GLY A 100 -1.10 4.26 -15.20
CA GLY A 100 -2.37 4.06 -14.52
C GLY A 100 -2.79 2.60 -14.40
N SER A 101 -1.91 1.67 -14.77
CA SER A 101 -2.25 0.26 -14.87
C SER A 101 -2.15 -0.45 -13.54
N GLY A 102 -1.40 0.06 -12.56
CA GLY A 102 -1.12 -0.66 -11.32
C GLY A 102 -0.25 -1.92 -11.49
N TYR A 103 0.32 -2.13 -12.69
CA TYR A 103 1.32 -3.20 -12.96
C TYR A 103 2.75 -2.66 -12.99
N ASN A 104 2.93 -1.45 -13.53
CA ASN A 104 4.23 -0.82 -13.70
C ASN A 104 4.38 0.32 -12.72
N TRP A 105 5.30 0.20 -11.77
CA TRP A 105 5.48 1.17 -10.69
C TRP A 105 6.87 1.82 -10.76
N SER A 106 6.92 3.09 -10.38
CA SER A 106 8.16 3.82 -10.10
C SER A 106 8.81 3.30 -8.82
N THR A 107 10.07 3.69 -8.60
CA THR A 107 10.68 3.60 -7.28
C THR A 107 9.80 4.35 -6.27
N SER A 108 9.59 3.74 -5.10
CA SER A 108 8.82 4.35 -4.01
C SER A 108 9.58 5.50 -3.36
N ILE A 109 8.85 6.54 -2.98
CA ILE A 109 9.35 7.71 -2.24
C ILE A 109 8.88 7.60 -0.80
N VAL A 110 9.76 7.83 0.17
CA VAL A 110 9.37 7.97 1.59
C VAL A 110 8.82 9.38 1.80
N THR A 111 7.58 9.50 2.26
CA THR A 111 6.94 10.79 2.54
C THR A 111 6.92 11.16 4.01
N TYR A 112 7.06 10.16 4.90
CA TYR A 112 7.24 10.39 6.33
C TYR A 112 8.05 9.25 6.95
N THR A 113 9.04 9.64 7.76
CA THR A 113 9.88 8.76 8.57
C THR A 113 10.43 9.58 9.74
N ASP A 114 10.75 8.93 10.85
CA ASP A 114 11.48 9.50 11.98
C ASP A 114 12.59 8.53 12.36
N ALA A 115 13.84 8.97 12.26
CA ALA A 115 14.99 8.13 12.56
C ALA A 115 15.14 7.81 14.06
N ASN A 116 14.45 8.56 14.93
CA ASN A 116 14.47 8.35 16.38
C ASN A 116 13.37 7.38 16.85
N GLU A 117 12.46 6.99 15.96
CA GLU A 117 11.36 6.10 16.30
C GLU A 117 11.44 4.79 15.54
N THR A 118 11.07 3.72 16.21
CA THR A 118 11.01 2.39 15.59
C THR A 118 9.75 2.22 14.73
N CYS A 119 8.71 3.00 14.99
CA CYS A 119 7.43 2.97 14.25
C CYS A 119 6.74 4.35 14.30
N PRO A 120 7.21 5.35 13.54
CA PRO A 120 6.70 6.71 13.60
C PRO A 120 5.28 6.91 13.08
N THR A 121 4.76 5.97 12.30
CA THR A 121 3.37 5.96 11.79
C THR A 121 2.77 4.57 11.96
N SER A 122 1.46 4.48 12.14
CA SER A 122 0.74 3.20 12.12
C SER A 122 0.38 2.77 10.69
N ALA A 123 0.83 3.53 9.68
CA ALA A 123 0.50 3.42 8.26
C ALA A 123 -0.87 4.00 7.85
N ASN A 124 -1.73 4.34 8.80
CA ASN A 124 -3.08 4.82 8.51
C ASN A 124 -3.03 6.15 7.76
N SER A 125 -3.66 6.18 6.58
CA SER A 125 -3.48 7.26 5.64
C SER A 125 -4.72 7.53 4.80
N ALA A 126 -4.80 8.73 4.23
CA ALA A 126 -5.77 9.10 3.23
C ALA A 126 -5.12 9.90 2.11
N ILE A 127 -5.68 9.80 0.91
CA ILE A 127 -5.22 10.55 -0.26
C ILE A 127 -6.40 11.15 -0.99
N VAL A 128 -6.23 12.37 -1.50
CA VAL A 128 -7.22 13.03 -2.33
C VAL A 128 -6.53 13.76 -3.48
N ALA A 129 -7.09 13.67 -4.68
CA ALA A 129 -6.65 14.46 -5.81
C ALA A 129 -7.08 15.93 -5.61
N LEU A 130 -6.13 16.85 -5.77
CA LEU A 130 -6.41 18.28 -5.79
C LEU A 130 -6.57 18.80 -7.22
N GLU A 131 -5.74 18.29 -8.15
CA GLU A 131 -5.77 18.58 -9.58
C GLU A 131 -5.25 17.37 -10.37
N HIS A 132 -5.16 17.49 -11.70
CA HIS A 132 -4.66 16.43 -12.59
C HIS A 132 -3.33 15.82 -12.13
N ASN A 133 -2.38 16.66 -11.71
CA ASN A 133 -1.02 16.25 -11.31
C ASN A 133 -0.71 16.55 -9.84
N ARG A 134 -1.72 16.77 -9.00
CA ARG A 134 -1.52 17.17 -7.61
C ARG A 134 -2.44 16.41 -6.68
N LEU A 135 -1.87 15.93 -5.59
CA LEU A 135 -2.57 15.20 -4.54
C LEU A 135 -2.24 15.80 -3.18
N LEU A 136 -3.12 15.53 -2.21
CA LEU A 136 -2.88 15.76 -0.79
C LEU A 136 -2.85 14.39 -0.09
N GLN A 137 -1.81 14.16 0.70
CA GLN A 137 -1.67 12.99 1.57
C GLN A 137 -1.92 13.42 3.02
N PHE A 138 -2.73 12.63 3.72
CA PHE A 138 -2.85 12.63 5.18
C PHE A 138 -2.26 11.34 5.73
N GLY A 139 -1.58 11.45 6.86
CA GLY A 139 -1.01 10.30 7.58
C GLY A 139 -1.08 10.55 9.07
N ASP A 140 -1.11 9.47 9.83
CA ASP A 140 -1.02 9.54 11.28
C ASP A 140 0.43 9.64 11.77
N TYR A 141 0.57 10.11 13.00
CA TYR A 141 1.78 9.98 13.80
C TYR A 141 1.48 9.00 14.93
N HIS A 142 2.26 7.93 15.03
CA HIS A 142 2.05 6.87 16.02
C HIS A 142 2.90 7.07 17.28
N GLY A 143 4.05 7.73 17.19
CA GLY A 143 4.82 8.19 18.34
C GLY A 143 5.33 7.10 19.28
N MET A 144 5.68 5.92 18.75
CA MET A 144 6.30 4.86 19.56
C MET A 144 7.76 5.21 19.80
N THR A 145 8.01 6.18 20.68
CA THR A 145 9.31 6.36 21.30
C THR A 145 9.63 5.09 22.07
N THR A 146 10.86 4.56 21.95
CA THR A 146 11.37 3.59 22.92
C THR A 146 11.04 4.10 24.32
N PRO A 147 10.51 3.28 25.25
CA PRO A 147 10.19 3.79 26.58
C PRO A 147 11.43 4.49 27.14
N ASP A 148 11.29 5.78 27.45
CA ASP A 148 12.27 6.49 28.26
C ASP A 148 12.46 5.64 29.53
N PRO A 149 13.68 5.18 29.85
CA PRO A 149 13.94 4.46 31.09
C PRO A 149 13.47 5.23 32.34
N ASN A 150 13.20 6.53 32.22
CA ASN A 150 12.91 7.45 33.33
C ASN A 150 11.50 8.06 33.32
N GLY A 151 10.62 7.68 32.37
CA GLY A 151 9.19 8.01 32.42
C GLY A 151 8.83 9.50 32.45
N GLN A 152 9.65 10.39 31.88
CA GLN A 152 9.31 11.81 31.76
C GLN A 152 8.83 12.07 30.33
N GLY A 153 7.51 11.93 30.11
CA GLY A 153 6.88 12.32 28.86
C GLY A 153 6.99 13.83 28.62
N ILE A 154 7.10 14.21 27.35
CA ILE A 154 6.93 15.58 26.83
C ILE A 154 5.50 16.08 27.04
#